data_AF-A0A950G457-F1
#
_entry.id   AF-A0A950G457-F1
#
_cell.length_a   1.000
_cell.length_b   1.000
_cell.length_c   1.000
_cell.angle_alpha   90.00
_cell.angle_beta   90.00
_cell.angle_gamma   90.00
#
_symmetry.space_group_name_H-M   'P 1'
#
loop_
_entity.id
_entity.type
_entity.pdbx_description
1 polymer ?
#
loop_
_entity_poly.entity_id
_entity_poly.type
_entity_poly.pdbx_seq_one_letter_code
_entity_poly.pdbx_strand_id
1 'polypeptide(L)'
;MQGLLLFCHGARDPEWARPFEAVAAGIKAARPALPLELAFLEFMAPDLPTAAARLVAAGCDEVHIVPLFLGTGGHVRRDVPALIETLRAHHPPTVRWQLHAPIGEHAAVVQAMATASLGLLPPASGALE
;
A
#
# COMPACT_ATOMS: atom_id res chain seq x y z
N MET A 1 5.84 13.86 -13.16
CA MET A 1 4.48 13.48 -12.73
C MET A 1 4.56 12.49 -11.58
N GLN A 2 3.64 12.59 -10.60
CA GLN A 2 3.59 11.69 -9.45
C GLN A 2 2.82 10.40 -9.74
N GLY A 3 3.30 9.27 -9.22
CA GLY A 3 2.61 7.98 -9.19
C GLY A 3 2.56 7.40 -7.77
N LEU A 4 1.58 6.54 -7.52
CA LEU A 4 1.41 5.83 -6.25
C LEU A 4 1.51 4.32 -6.48
N LEU A 5 2.31 3.65 -5.66
CA LEU A 5 2.46 2.20 -5.66
C LEU A 5 2.08 1.67 -4.27
N LEU A 6 0.98 0.93 -4.22
CA LEU A 6 0.54 0.22 -3.01
C LEU A 6 1.24 -1.12 -2.96
N PHE A 7 1.98 -1.39 -1.89
CA PHE A 7 2.78 -2.60 -1.79
C PHE A 7 2.28 -3.54 -0.69
N CYS A 8 1.88 -4.74 -1.11
CA CYS A 8 1.25 -5.75 -0.27
C CYS A 8 2.12 -7.01 -0.18
N HIS A 9 1.83 -7.90 0.77
CA HIS A 9 2.56 -9.16 0.88
C HIS A 9 2.20 -10.10 -0.28
N GLY A 10 0.91 -10.20 -0.58
CA GLY A 10 0.38 -11.23 -1.46
C GLY A 10 0.15 -12.55 -0.72
N ALA A 11 -0.72 -13.37 -1.29
CA ALA A 11 -1.08 -14.68 -0.75
C ALA A 11 -1.44 -15.63 -1.90
N ARG A 12 -1.55 -16.92 -1.58
CA ARG A 12 -1.97 -17.92 -2.58
C ARG A 12 -3.46 -17.86 -2.91
N ASP A 13 -4.27 -17.43 -1.94
CA ASP A 13 -5.70 -17.23 -2.12
C ASP A 13 -5.95 -15.86 -2.78
N PRO A 14 -6.52 -15.79 -4.00
CA PRO A 14 -6.82 -14.53 -4.67
C PRO A 14 -7.73 -13.61 -3.85
N GLU A 15 -8.62 -14.18 -3.04
CA GLU A 15 -9.59 -13.41 -2.24
C GLU A 15 -8.92 -12.52 -1.20
N TRP A 16 -7.68 -12.87 -0.81
CA TRP A 16 -6.84 -12.08 0.08
C TRP A 16 -6.59 -10.66 -0.43
N ALA A 17 -6.56 -10.46 -1.76
CA ALA A 17 -6.27 -9.15 -2.35
C ALA A 17 -7.44 -8.16 -2.23
N ARG A 18 -8.67 -8.65 -2.00
CA ARG A 18 -9.90 -7.83 -2.07
C ARG A 18 -9.87 -6.54 -1.25
N PRO A 19 -9.43 -6.54 0.03
CA PRO A 19 -9.38 -5.30 0.79
C PRO A 19 -8.43 -4.26 0.19
N PHE A 20 -7.32 -4.70 -0.40
CA PHE A 20 -6.32 -3.82 -1.00
C PHE A 20 -6.78 -3.29 -2.37
N GLU A 21 -7.48 -4.11 -3.14
CA GLU A 21 -8.16 -3.68 -4.37
C GLU A 21 -9.23 -2.62 -4.07
N ALA A 22 -9.99 -2.79 -2.98
CA ALA A 22 -10.96 -1.80 -2.54
C ALA A 22 -10.30 -0.46 -2.17
N VAL A 23 -9.13 -0.50 -1.50
CA VAL A 23 -8.33 0.71 -1.24
C VAL A 23 -7.90 1.37 -2.55
N ALA A 24 -7.37 0.61 -3.51
CA ALA A 24 -6.96 1.12 -4.80
C ALA A 24 -8.14 1.75 -5.58
N ALA A 25 -9.30 1.10 -5.57
CA ALA A 25 -10.53 1.61 -6.16
C ALA A 25 -10.99 2.92 -5.51
N GLY A 26 -10.94 3.01 -4.17
CA GLY A 26 -11.26 4.24 -3.44
C GLY A 26 -10.33 5.40 -3.80
N ILE A 27 -9.02 5.14 -3.94
CA ILE A 27 -8.04 6.15 -4.38
C ILE A 27 -8.34 6.60 -5.81
N LYS A 28 -8.63 5.67 -6.72
CA LYS A 28 -8.99 6.02 -8.11
C LYS A 28 -10.28 6.81 -8.20
N ALA A 29 -11.28 6.50 -7.38
CA ALA A 29 -12.51 7.27 -7.33
C ALA A 29 -12.26 8.71 -6.87
N ALA A 30 -11.40 8.90 -5.86
CA ALA A 30 -11.04 10.22 -5.35
C ALA A 30 -10.09 11.00 -6.29
N ARG A 31 -9.19 10.30 -6.98
CA ARG A 31 -8.20 10.89 -7.90
C ARG A 31 -8.07 10.06 -9.19
N PRO A 32 -9.02 10.19 -10.15
CA PRO A 32 -9.04 9.34 -11.34
C PRO A 32 -7.78 9.42 -12.21
N ALA A 33 -7.18 10.61 -12.27
CA ALA A 33 -5.99 10.88 -13.07
C ALA A 33 -4.66 10.47 -12.42
N LEU A 34 -4.66 10.02 -11.15
CA LEU A 34 -3.42 9.61 -10.47
C LEU A 34 -2.96 8.25 -10.99
N PRO A 35 -1.75 8.11 -11.59
CA PRO A 35 -1.15 6.81 -11.86
C PRO A 35 -1.02 6.00 -10.57
N LEU A 36 -1.58 4.79 -10.57
CA LEU A 36 -1.69 3.94 -9.38
C LEU A 36 -1.47 2.49 -9.80
N GLU A 37 -0.57 1.80 -9.10
CA GLU A 37 -0.40 0.35 -9.21
C GLU A 37 -0.54 -0.30 -7.82
N LEU A 38 -1.11 -1.50 -7.79
CA LEU A 38 -1.10 -2.39 -6.64
C LEU A 38 -0.12 -3.52 -6.95
N ALA A 39 0.85 -3.75 -6.07
CA ALA A 39 1.91 -4.73 -6.26
C ALA A 39 2.07 -5.64 -5.04
N PHE A 40 2.64 -6.81 -5.26
CA PHE A 40 2.76 -7.85 -4.25
C PHE A 40 4.20 -8.33 -4.10
N LEU A 41 4.58 -8.69 -2.87
CA LEU A 41 5.90 -9.23 -2.55
C LEU A 41 6.04 -10.68 -3.05
N GLU A 42 5.03 -11.51 -2.82
CA GLU A 42 5.03 -12.93 -3.16
C GLU A 42 3.63 -13.40 -3.61
N PHE A 43 3.58 -14.55 -4.30
CA PHE A 43 2.38 -15.31 -4.67
C PHE A 43 1.37 -14.65 -5.62
N MET A 44 1.42 -13.33 -5.79
CA MET A 44 0.49 -12.54 -6.60
C MET A 44 1.23 -11.62 -7.56
N ALA A 45 0.53 -11.16 -8.59
CA ALA A 45 1.05 -10.27 -9.62
C ALA A 45 0.19 -8.99 -9.71
N PRO A 46 0.76 -7.84 -10.13
CA PRO A 46 2.18 -7.66 -10.51
C PRO A 46 3.11 -7.65 -9.28
N ASP A 47 4.37 -8.01 -9.51
CA ASP A 47 5.43 -7.80 -8.52
C ASP A 47 5.86 -6.33 -8.49
N LEU A 48 6.68 -5.97 -7.49
CA LEU A 48 7.15 -4.60 -7.30
C LEU A 48 7.92 -4.05 -8.51
N PRO A 49 8.90 -4.75 -9.11
CA PRO A 49 9.58 -4.26 -10.32
C PRO A 49 8.64 -4.04 -11.50
N THR A 50 7.69 -4.94 -11.73
CA THR A 50 6.73 -4.81 -12.85
C THR A 50 5.82 -3.60 -12.65
N ALA A 51 5.27 -3.41 -11.45
CA ALA A 51 4.44 -2.26 -11.14
C ALA A 51 5.23 -0.93 -11.22
N ALA A 52 6.46 -0.90 -10.71
CA ALA A 52 7.35 0.25 -10.82
C ALA A 52 7.62 0.63 -12.29
N ALA A 53 7.94 -0.36 -13.13
CA ALA A 53 8.16 -0.14 -14.56
C ALA A 53 6.93 0.41 -15.27
N ARG A 54 5.71 -0.04 -14.91
CA ARG A 54 4.46 0.52 -15.46
C ARG A 54 4.26 1.99 -15.11
N LEU A 55 4.52 2.37 -13.84
CA LEU A 55 4.42 3.78 -13.43
C LEU A 55 5.45 4.66 -14.16
N VAL A 56 6.68 4.19 -14.32
CA VAL A 56 7.71 4.91 -15.08
C VAL A 56 7.33 5.03 -16.56
N ALA A 57 6.84 3.94 -17.18
CA ALA A 57 6.37 3.95 -18.56
C ALA A 57 5.16 4.89 -18.77
N ALA A 58 4.33 5.08 -17.74
CA ALA A 58 3.26 6.08 -17.74
C ALA A 58 3.76 7.53 -17.61
N GLY A 59 5.06 7.76 -17.47
CA GLY A 59 5.67 9.09 -17.35
C GLY A 59 5.83 9.59 -15.91
N CYS A 60 5.73 8.71 -14.90
CA CYS A 60 6.02 9.09 -13.52
C CYS A 60 7.53 9.32 -13.33
N ASP A 61 7.88 10.48 -12.77
CA ASP A 61 9.24 10.84 -12.35
C ASP A 61 9.38 10.90 -10.82
N GLU A 62 8.27 10.69 -10.10
CA GLU A 62 8.20 10.62 -8.65
C GLU A 62 7.20 9.54 -8.27
N VAL A 63 7.68 8.46 -7.65
CA VAL A 63 6.85 7.32 -7.25
C VAL A 63 6.87 7.20 -5.73
N HIS A 64 5.67 7.31 -5.14
CA HIS A 64 5.44 7.07 -3.72
C HIS A 64 5.08 5.61 -3.51
N ILE A 65 5.84 4.92 -2.66
CA ILE A 65 5.63 3.51 -2.33
C ILE A 65 5.06 3.45 -0.92
N VAL A 66 3.84 2.95 -0.79
CA VAL A 66 3.13 2.82 0.48
C VAL A 66 2.98 1.34 0.82
N PRO A 67 3.74 0.83 1.80
CA PRO A 67 3.56 -0.53 2.27
C PRO A 67 2.22 -0.68 3.01
N LEU A 68 1.31 -1.50 2.51
CA LEU A 68 0.01 -1.77 3.12
C LEU A 68 0.11 -2.89 4.17
N PHE A 69 1.05 -2.74 5.10
CA PHE A 69 1.25 -3.64 6.23
C PHE A 69 0.71 -3.02 7.52
N LEU A 70 -0.14 -3.75 8.25
CA LEU A 70 -0.71 -3.30 9.53
C LEU A 70 0.29 -3.42 10.69
N GLY A 71 1.19 -4.39 10.62
CA GLY A 71 2.30 -4.56 11.53
C GLY A 71 3.52 -5.02 10.76
N THR A 72 4.69 -4.59 11.19
CA THR A 72 5.94 -4.91 10.50
C THR A 72 6.64 -6.08 11.19
N GLY A 73 6.51 -7.27 10.61
CA GLY A 73 7.40 -8.39 10.91
C GLY A 73 8.85 -8.06 10.51
N GLY A 74 9.83 -8.68 11.16
CA GLY A 74 11.25 -8.37 10.96
C GLY A 74 11.74 -8.53 9.50
N HIS A 75 11.12 -9.43 8.73
CA HIS A 75 11.45 -9.64 7.32
C HIS A 75 11.12 -8.41 6.46
N VAL A 76 9.91 -7.86 6.58
CA VAL A 76 9.47 -6.70 5.79
C VAL A 76 10.36 -5.48 6.00
N ARG A 77 10.70 -5.15 7.25
CA ARG A 77 11.54 -3.96 7.55
C ARG A 77 12.93 -4.05 6.92
N ARG A 78 13.45 -5.27 6.80
CA ARG A 78 14.79 -5.51 6.25
C ARG A 78 14.76 -5.62 4.73
N ASP A 79 13.74 -6.28 4.19
CA ASP A 79 13.75 -6.70 2.79
C ASP A 79 13.23 -5.58 1.87
N VAL A 80 12.27 -4.76 2.31
CA VAL A 80 11.69 -3.67 1.50
C VAL A 80 12.72 -2.61 1.11
N PRO A 81 13.57 -2.07 2.01
CA PRO A 81 14.58 -1.08 1.63
C PRO A 81 15.51 -1.59 0.52
N ALA A 82 15.95 -2.84 0.58
CA ALA A 82 16.81 -3.44 -0.45
C ALA A 82 16.11 -3.55 -1.81
N LEU A 83 14.81 -3.87 -1.82
CA LEU A 83 14.01 -3.85 -3.03
C LEU A 83 13.92 -2.44 -3.63
N ILE A 84 13.81 -1.39 -2.80
CA ILE A 84 13.77 0.00 -3.29
C ILE A 84 15.12 0.41 -3.88
N GLU A 85 16.24 0.03 -3.28
CA GLU A 85 17.56 0.26 -3.89
C GLU A 85 17.70 -0.44 -5.25
N THR A 86 17.13 -1.65 -5.36
CA THR A 86 17.08 -2.37 -6.63
C THR A 86 16.28 -1.57 -7.67
N LEU A 87 15.12 -1.01 -7.32
CA LEU A 87 14.37 -0.14 -8.23
C LEU A 87 15.19 1.07 -8.68
N ARG A 88 15.86 1.74 -7.74
CA ARG A 88 16.72 2.91 -8.04
C ARG A 88 17.82 2.58 -9.04
N ALA A 89 18.43 1.40 -8.91
CA ALA A 89 19.49 0.95 -9.82
C ALA A 89 18.98 0.60 -11.24
N HIS A 90 17.73 0.15 -11.38
CA HIS A 90 17.16 -0.32 -12.65
C HIS A 90 16.39 0.76 -13.44
N HIS A 91 16.22 1.96 -12.88
CA HIS A 91 15.48 3.05 -13.51
C HIS A 91 16.34 4.31 -13.70
N PRO A 92 15.97 5.22 -14.62
CA PRO A 92 16.72 6.45 -14.82
C PRO A 92 16.88 7.24 -13.52
N PRO A 93 18.04 7.90 -13.30
CA PRO A 93 18.32 8.66 -12.07
C PRO A 93 17.39 9.87 -11.88
N THR A 94 16.66 10.25 -12.92
CA THR A 94 15.63 11.29 -12.86
C THR A 94 14.36 10.84 -12.14
N VAL A 95 14.14 9.54 -11.94
CA VAL A 95 12.99 9.00 -11.22
C VAL A 95 13.29 9.00 -9.71
N ARG A 96 12.47 9.73 -8.94
CA ARG A 96 12.55 9.77 -7.48
C ARG A 96 11.66 8.69 -6.87
N TRP A 97 12.21 7.93 -5.92
CA TRP A 97 11.52 6.86 -5.22
C TRP A 97 11.38 7.21 -3.73
N GLN A 98 10.15 7.44 -3.29
CA GLN A 98 9.83 7.75 -1.90
C GLN A 98 9.16 6.55 -1.23
N LEU A 99 9.91 5.84 -0.38
CA LEU A 99 9.36 4.83 0.50
C LEU A 99 8.74 5.48 1.73
N HIS A 100 7.48 5.17 2.02
CA HIS A 100 6.80 5.62 3.23
C HIS A 100 6.86 4.56 4.33
N ALA A 101 6.60 5.00 5.56
CA ALA A 101 6.35 4.08 6.66
C ALA A 101 5.14 3.17 6.33
N PRO A 102 5.10 1.95 6.87
CA PRO A 102 3.94 1.07 6.73
C PRO A 102 2.65 1.74 7.17
N ILE A 103 1.56 1.48 6.45
CA ILE A 103 0.27 2.13 6.69
C ILE A 103 -0.28 1.89 8.10
N GLY A 104 0.05 0.75 8.72
CA GLY A 104 -0.34 0.41 10.08
C GLY A 104 0.27 1.31 11.16
N GLU A 105 1.36 2.01 10.86
CA GLU A 105 1.98 2.98 11.78
C GLU A 105 1.33 4.36 11.66
N HIS A 106 0.47 4.57 10.67
CA HIS A 106 -0.19 5.86 10.45
C HIS A 106 -1.37 6.05 11.43
N ALA A 107 -1.36 7.15 12.18
CA ALA A 107 -2.33 7.42 13.24
C ALA A 107 -3.80 7.35 12.75
N ALA A 108 -4.10 7.84 11.55
CA ALA A 108 -5.45 7.76 10.98
C ALA A 108 -5.93 6.32 10.74
N VAL A 109 -5.02 5.39 10.43
CA VAL A 109 -5.34 3.98 10.19
C VAL A 109 -5.58 3.27 11.52
N VAL A 110 -4.72 3.53 12.51
CA VAL A 110 -4.92 3.05 13.88
C VAL A 110 -6.27 3.52 14.42
N GLN A 111 -6.60 4.81 14.22
CA GLN A 111 -7.86 5.37 14.64
C GLN A 111 -9.06 4.76 13.90
N ALA A 112 -8.96 4.60 12.58
CA ALA A 112 -10.02 3.98 11.78
C ALA A 112 -10.29 2.54 12.21
N MET A 113 -9.24 1.77 12.49
CA MET A 113 -9.38 0.41 13.03
C MET A 113 -10.06 0.42 14.40
N ALA A 114 -9.62 1.29 15.32
CA ALA A 114 -10.25 1.40 16.63
C ALA A 114 -11.74 1.76 16.54
N THR A 115 -12.09 2.76 15.71
CA THR A 115 -13.47 3.16 15.47
C THR A 115 -14.30 2.04 14.84
N ALA A 116 -13.76 1.35 13.82
CA ALA A 116 -14.43 0.23 13.20
C ALA A 116 -14.66 -0.92 14.20
N SER A 117 -13.66 -1.26 15.02
CA SER A 117 -13.78 -2.31 16.04
C SER A 117 -14.85 -1.98 17.09
N LEU A 118 -14.93 -0.74 17.55
CA LEU A 118 -15.99 -0.32 18.49
C LEU A 118 -17.38 -0.38 17.84
N GLY A 119 -17.49 -0.03 16.56
CA GLY A 119 -18.75 -0.10 15.81
C GLY A 119 -19.29 -1.52 15.61
N LEU A 120 -18.48 -2.56 15.86
CA LEU A 120 -18.91 -3.96 15.80
C LEU A 120 -19.51 -4.45 17.12
N LEU A 121 -19.35 -3.71 18.21
CA LEU A 121 -19.89 -4.08 19.50
C LEU A 121 -21.38 -3.72 19.59
N PRO A 122 -22.19 -4.49 20.33
CA PRO A 122 -23.53 -4.05 20.68
C PRO A 122 -23.45 -2.73 21.47
N PRO A 123 -24.46 -1.85 21.38
CA PRO A 123 -24.51 -0.66 22.22
C PRO A 123 -24.40 -1.06 23.69
N ALA A 124 -23.63 -0.30 24.47
CA ALA A 124 -23.41 -0.60 25.88
C ALA A 124 -24.76 -0.61 26.61
N SER A 125 -25.14 -1.76 27.15
CA SER A 125 -26.31 -1.89 28.03
C SER A 125 -26.03 -1.16 29.34
N GLY A 126 -26.42 0.12 29.44
CA GLY A 126 -26.26 0.89 30.67
C GLY A 126 -26.15 2.40 30.48
N ALA A 127 -27.15 3.02 29.86
CA ALA A 127 -27.50 4.42 30.12
C ALA A 127 -29.01 4.47 30.36
N LEU A 128 -29.45 3.81 31.43
CA LEU A 128 -30.67 4.16 32.13
C LEU A 128 -30.22 4.97 33.34
N GLU A 129 -30.28 6.30 33.22
CA GLU A 129 -30.82 7.19 34.25
C GLU A 129 -31.61 8.30 33.55
#